data_AF-A0A956YAY3-F1
#
_entry.id   AF-A0A956YAY3-F1
#
_cell.length_a   1.000
_cell.length_b   1.000
_cell.length_c   1.000
_cell.angle_alpha   90.00
_cell.angle_beta   90.00
_cell.angle_gamma   90.00
#
_symmetry.space_group_name_H-M   'P 1'
#
loop_
_entity.id
_entity.type
_entity.pdbx_description
1 polymer ?
#
loop_
_entity_poly.entity_id
_entity_poly.type
_entity_poly.pdbx_seq_one_letter_code
_entity_poly.pdbx_strand_id
1 'polypeptide(L)'
;MRLNELSDEQRAKIMTRAEQDIQDLFPLAQGIIDDIRKNGDEAVVKYSRKFDTENASVELLKATPADFVVARARLEPRLIQAIELAYENIRRFHEEQMPEEMWFTTVKPGI
;
A
#
# COMPACT_ATOMS: atom_id res chain seq x y z
N MET A 1 24.28 -19.15 20.65
CA MET A 1 23.75 -20.28 19.86
C MET A 1 24.43 -20.25 18.50
N ARG A 2 25.06 -21.33 18.04
CA ARG A 2 25.73 -21.37 16.72
C ARG A 2 24.86 -22.14 15.74
N LEU A 3 24.63 -21.58 14.54
CA LEU A 3 23.71 -22.15 13.55
C LEU A 3 24.11 -23.57 13.09
N ASN A 4 25.41 -23.85 13.07
CA ASN A 4 25.96 -25.16 12.68
C ASN A 4 25.77 -26.25 13.73
N GLU A 5 25.38 -25.91 14.96
CA GLU A 5 25.18 -26.84 16.08
C GLU A 5 23.69 -27.15 16.32
N LEU A 6 22.79 -26.59 15.52
CA LEU A 6 21.35 -26.80 15.64
C LEU A 6 20.90 -28.11 14.98
N SER A 7 20.00 -28.84 15.65
CA SER A 7 19.24 -29.92 15.04
C SER A 7 18.32 -29.41 13.93
N ASP A 8 17.87 -30.29 13.04
CA ASP A 8 16.93 -29.94 11.97
C ASP A 8 15.63 -29.32 12.52
N GLU A 9 15.18 -29.78 13.68
CA GLU A 9 13.98 -29.27 14.37
C GLU A 9 14.19 -27.86 14.93
N GLN A 10 15.38 -27.58 15.49
CA GLN A 10 15.74 -26.24 15.94
C GLN A 10 15.93 -25.28 14.76
N ARG A 11 16.50 -25.76 13.64
CA ARG A 11 16.62 -24.98 12.40
C ARG A 11 15.26 -24.65 11.83
N ALA A 12 14.35 -25.63 11.75
CA ALA A 12 12.98 -25.39 11.32
C ALA A 12 12.29 -24.32 12.18
N LYS A 13 12.46 -24.39 13.50
CA LYS A 13 11.87 -23.43 14.45
C LYS A 13 12.42 -22.00 14.31
N ILE A 14 13.68 -21.79 13.96
CA ILE A 14 14.21 -20.43 13.73
C ILE A 14 13.92 -19.90 12.32
N MET A 15 13.54 -20.80 11.39
CA MET A 15 13.13 -20.45 10.04
C MET A 15 11.64 -20.13 9.95
N THR A 16 10.85 -20.42 11.00
CA THR A 16 9.48 -19.91 11.08
C THR A 16 9.50 -18.40 11.23
N ARG A 17 8.60 -17.72 10.50
CA ARG A 17 8.38 -16.29 10.72
C ARG A 17 7.78 -16.09 12.11
N ALA A 18 8.15 -14.99 12.76
CA ALA A 18 7.40 -14.51 13.91
C ALA A 18 6.04 -14.03 13.38
N GLU A 19 5.04 -14.90 13.47
CA GLU A 19 3.66 -14.60 13.08
C GLU A 19 2.85 -14.34 14.34
N GLN A 20 2.15 -13.20 14.37
CA GLN A 20 1.13 -12.95 15.37
C GLN A 20 -0.17 -13.58 14.87
N ASP A 21 -0.84 -14.34 15.74
CA ASP A 21 -2.20 -14.77 15.48
C ASP A 21 -3.12 -13.55 15.52
N ILE A 22 -3.82 -13.30 14.42
CA ILE A 22 -4.73 -12.16 14.24
C ILE A 22 -6.17 -12.61 13.96
N GLN A 23 -6.49 -13.90 14.13
CA GLN A 23 -7.83 -14.43 13.85
C GLN A 23 -8.92 -13.70 14.63
N ASP A 24 -8.64 -13.32 15.88
CA ASP A 24 -9.57 -12.58 16.73
C ASP A 24 -9.88 -11.16 16.22
N LEU A 25 -9.06 -10.60 15.31
CA LEU A 25 -9.30 -9.29 14.71
C LEU A 25 -10.23 -9.35 13.49
N PHE A 26 -10.46 -10.54 12.94
CA PHE A 26 -11.26 -10.70 11.71
C PHE A 26 -12.72 -10.26 11.90
N PRO A 27 -13.42 -10.63 13.00
CA PRO A 27 -14.79 -10.16 13.22
C PRO A 27 -14.88 -8.63 13.33
N LEU A 28 -13.87 -8.00 13.93
CA LEU A 28 -13.80 -6.54 14.06
C LEU A 28 -13.65 -5.87 12.69
N ALA A 29 -12.69 -6.34 11.88
CA ALA A 29 -12.46 -5.82 10.54
C ALA A 29 -13.69 -6.02 9.64
N GLN A 30 -14.31 -7.21 9.72
CA GLN A 30 -15.52 -7.53 8.96
C GLN A 30 -16.67 -6.59 9.33
N GLY A 31 -16.86 -6.28 10.61
CA GLY A 31 -17.87 -5.33 11.06
C GLY A 31 -17.68 -3.92 10.49
N ILE A 32 -16.43 -3.45 10.39
CA ILE A 32 -16.12 -2.14 9.76
C ILE A 32 -16.42 -2.18 8.25
N ILE A 33 -15.99 -3.24 7.56
CA ILE A 33 -16.22 -3.42 6.12
C ILE A 33 -17.72 -3.44 5.80
N ASP A 34 -18.51 -4.17 6.59
CA ASP A 34 -19.96 -4.29 6.37
C ASP A 34 -20.69 -2.98 6.65
N ASP A 35 -20.26 -2.22 7.66
CA ASP A 35 -20.78 -0.88 7.96
C ASP A 35 -20.48 0.10 6.80
N ILE A 36 -19.25 0.11 6.29
CA ILE A 36 -18.86 0.94 5.12
C ILE A 36 -19.63 0.52 3.86
N ARG A 37 -19.82 -0.78 3.62
CA ARG A 37 -20.60 -1.25 2.46
C ARG A 37 -22.06 -0.78 2.53
N LYS A 38 -22.63 -0.74 3.72
CA LYS A 38 -24.04 -0.35 3.93
C LYS A 38 -24.23 1.16 3.93
N ASN A 39 -23.31 1.90 4.54
CA ASN A 39 -23.50 3.31 4.91
C ASN A 39 -22.51 4.27 4.21
N GLY A 40 -21.59 3.76 3.39
CA GLY A 40 -20.71 4.56 2.53
C GLY A 40 -19.83 5.55 3.30
N ASP A 41 -19.69 6.75 2.74
CA ASP A 41 -18.81 7.81 3.24
C ASP A 41 -19.12 8.23 4.69
N GLU A 42 -20.38 8.15 5.12
CA GLU A 42 -20.76 8.44 6.51
C GLU A 42 -20.12 7.45 7.50
N ALA A 43 -20.04 6.16 7.13
CA ALA A 43 -19.32 5.18 7.92
C ALA A 43 -17.80 5.43 7.88
N VAL A 44 -17.24 5.82 6.73
CA VAL A 44 -15.82 6.20 6.65
C VAL A 44 -15.52 7.35 7.63
N VAL A 45 -16.32 8.43 7.59
CA VAL A 45 -16.20 9.57 8.50
C VAL A 45 -16.34 9.15 9.96
N LYS A 46 -17.33 8.31 10.28
CA LYS A 46 -17.51 7.74 11.63
C LYS A 46 -16.24 7.06 12.13
N TYR A 47 -15.58 6.24 11.30
CA TYR A 47 -14.36 5.54 11.69
C TYR A 47 -13.13 6.47 11.71
N SER A 48 -13.01 7.42 10.79
CA SER A 48 -11.97 8.45 10.84
C SER A 48 -12.08 9.32 12.10
N ARG A 49 -13.29 9.66 12.55
CA ARG A 49 -13.49 10.33 13.85
C ARG A 49 -13.07 9.49 15.03
N LYS A 50 -13.30 8.18 14.95
CA LYS A 50 -12.96 7.23 16.03
C LYS A 50 -11.46 7.03 16.17
N PHE A 51 -10.71 7.00 15.06
CA PHE A 51 -9.32 6.56 15.05
C PHE A 51 -8.30 7.67 14.75
N ASP A 52 -8.68 8.70 13.98
CA ASP A 52 -7.73 9.68 13.43
C ASP A 52 -8.00 11.11 13.92
N THR A 53 -9.19 11.67 13.65
CA THR A 53 -9.51 13.08 13.93
C THR A 53 -11.00 13.35 14.06
N GLU A 54 -11.40 14.03 15.13
CA GLU A 54 -12.81 14.40 15.40
C GLU A 54 -13.40 15.32 14.32
N ASN A 55 -12.55 16.06 13.59
CA ASN A 55 -12.95 17.00 12.54
C ASN A 55 -13.25 16.35 11.19
N ALA A 56 -13.14 15.02 11.06
CA ALA A 56 -13.44 14.35 9.80
C ALA A 56 -14.89 14.63 9.36
N SER A 57 -15.06 14.85 8.06
CA SER A 57 -16.34 15.11 7.40
C SER A 57 -16.28 14.61 5.96
N VAL A 58 -17.43 14.42 5.33
CA VAL A 58 -17.52 13.83 3.98
C VAL A 58 -16.81 14.74 2.96
N GLU A 59 -16.93 16.05 3.15
CA GLU A 59 -16.32 17.08 2.30
C GLU A 59 -14.78 17.03 2.32
N LEU A 60 -14.19 16.48 3.39
CA LEU A 60 -12.75 16.40 3.59
C LEU A 60 -12.14 15.05 3.19
N LEU A 61 -12.95 14.08 2.72
CA LEU A 61 -12.44 12.77 2.29
C LEU A 61 -11.53 12.86 1.07
N LYS A 62 -11.71 13.90 0.23
CA LYS A 62 -10.90 14.13 -0.96
C LYS A 62 -10.08 15.40 -0.82
N ALA A 63 -8.75 15.25 -0.90
CA ALA A 63 -7.84 16.39 -0.97
C ALA A 63 -8.14 17.27 -2.21
N THR A 64 -8.10 18.58 -1.99
CA THR A 64 -8.31 19.59 -3.02
C THR A 64 -6.99 20.00 -3.68
N PRO A 65 -7.01 20.58 -4.89
CA PRO A 65 -5.81 21.15 -5.51
C PRO A 65 -5.08 22.16 -4.62
N ALA A 66 -5.83 22.93 -3.81
CA ALA A 66 -5.26 23.90 -2.87
C ALA A 66 -4.45 23.23 -1.76
N ASP A 67 -4.90 22.07 -1.26
CA ASP A 67 -4.18 21.31 -0.24
C ASP A 67 -2.79 20.89 -0.73
N PHE A 68 -2.67 20.49 -2.00
CA PHE A 68 -1.39 20.15 -2.62
C PHE A 68 -0.45 21.35 -2.75
N VAL A 69 -0.98 22.53 -3.11
CA VAL A 69 -0.19 23.76 -3.19
C VAL A 69 0.37 24.13 -1.82
N VAL A 70 -0.50 24.12 -0.78
CA VAL A 70 -0.10 24.43 0.60
C VAL A 70 0.90 23.40 1.12
N ALA A 71 0.69 22.11 0.86
CA ALA A 71 1.60 21.06 1.28
C ALA A 71 2.97 21.19 0.60
N ARG A 72 3.02 21.42 -0.72
CA ARG A 72 4.29 21.57 -1.46
C ARG A 72 5.08 22.79 -0.99
N ALA A 73 4.41 23.89 -0.67
CA ALA A 73 5.05 25.10 -0.15
C ALA A 73 5.74 24.91 1.22
N ARG A 74 5.37 23.86 1.98
CA ARG A 74 5.98 23.54 3.28
C ARG A 74 7.24 22.68 3.19
N LEU A 75 7.61 22.23 2.00
CA LEU A 75 8.75 21.34 1.80
C LEU A 75 9.99 22.13 1.38
N GLU A 76 11.13 21.77 1.97
CA GLU A 76 12.43 22.31 1.58
C GLU A 76 12.80 21.88 0.14
N PRO A 77 13.42 22.75 -0.68
CA PRO A 77 13.77 22.42 -2.06
C PRO A 77 14.62 21.15 -2.22
N ARG A 78 15.52 20.90 -1.26
CA ARG A 78 16.36 19.68 -1.26
C ARG A 78 15.55 18.40 -1.08
N LEU A 79 14.48 18.45 -0.27
CA LEU A 79 13.61 17.29 -0.06
C LEU A 79 12.79 17.00 -1.32
N ILE A 80 12.30 18.05 -2.00
CA ILE A 80 11.60 17.92 -3.28
C ILE A 80 12.50 17.23 -4.31
N GLN A 81 13.75 17.70 -4.46
CA GLN A 81 14.73 17.10 -5.38
C GLN A 81 15.00 15.63 -5.07
N ALA A 82 15.11 15.27 -3.79
CA ALA A 82 15.33 13.88 -3.37
C ALA A 82 14.15 12.97 -3.75
N ILE A 83 12.91 13.46 -3.56
CA ILE A 83 11.68 12.73 -3.94
C ILE A 83 11.59 12.60 -5.47
N GLU A 84 11.89 13.66 -6.22
CA GLU A 84 11.87 13.65 -7.69
C GLU A 84 12.89 12.65 -8.26
N LEU A 85 14.12 12.61 -7.72
CA LEU A 85 15.12 11.61 -8.10
C LEU A 85 14.66 10.17 -7.78
N ALA A 86 14.07 9.95 -6.60
CA ALA A 86 13.53 8.63 -6.23
C ALA A 86 12.40 8.22 -7.19
N TYR A 87 11.49 9.14 -7.52
CA TYR A 87 10.42 8.93 -8.48
C TYR A 87 10.97 8.53 -9.85
N GLU A 88 11.95 9.24 -10.40
CA GLU A 88 12.56 8.92 -11.70
C GLU A 88 13.14 7.51 -11.72
N ASN A 89 13.90 7.14 -10.69
CA ASN A 89 14.52 5.81 -10.59
C ASN A 89 13.48 4.70 -10.48
N ILE A 90 12.47 4.88 -9.62
CA ILE A 90 11.37 3.91 -9.44
C ILE A 90 10.60 3.77 -10.76
N ARG A 91 10.21 4.89 -11.37
CA ARG A 91 9.45 4.91 -12.62
C ARG A 91 10.20 4.18 -13.72
N ARG A 92 11.46 4.54 -13.95
CA ARG A 92 12.30 3.91 -14.97
C ARG A 92 12.40 2.41 -14.78
N PHE A 93 12.67 1.94 -13.56
CA PHE A 93 12.78 0.51 -13.27
C PHE A 93 11.48 -0.24 -13.55
N HIS A 94 10.32 0.33 -13.22
CA HIS A 94 9.03 -0.30 -13.49
C HIS A 94 8.61 -0.18 -14.97
N GLU A 95 9.00 0.88 -15.67
CA GLU A 95 8.81 1.01 -17.12
C GLU A 95 9.59 -0.06 -17.89
N GLU A 96 10.81 -0.37 -17.46
CA GLU A 96 11.63 -1.46 -18.03
C GLU A 96 11.04 -2.86 -17.78
N GLN A 97 10.10 -3.01 -16.83
CA GLN A 97 9.38 -4.26 -16.57
C GLN A 97 8.10 -4.42 -17.41
N MET A 98 7.70 -3.39 -18.17
CA MET A 98 6.54 -3.51 -19.05
C MET A 98 6.77 -4.67 -20.02
N PRO A 99 5.75 -5.53 -20.24
CA PRO A 99 5.86 -6.58 -21.23
C PRO A 99 6.30 -6.01 -22.58
N GLU A 100 7.18 -6.71 -23.28
CA GLU A 100 7.48 -6.39 -24.66
C GLU A 100 6.19 -6.41 -25.49
N GLU A 101 6.13 -5.58 -26.52
CA GLU A 101 5.02 -5.65 -27.47
C GLU A 101 4.90 -7.08 -27.98
N MET A 102 3.69 -7.65 -27.89
CA MET A 102 3.41 -8.98 -28.40
C MET A 102 3.72 -9.00 -29.89
N TRP A 103 4.83 -9.61 -30.26
CA TRP A 103 5.17 -9.84 -31.65
C TRP A 103 4.35 -11.03 -32.16
N PHE A 104 3.31 -10.76 -32.93
CA PHE A 104 2.66 -11.78 -33.74
C PHE A 104 3.37 -11.85 -35.10
N THR A 105 3.86 -13.03 -35.46
CA THR A 105 4.33 -13.31 -36.82
C THR A 105 3.34 -14.25 -37.48
N THR A 106 2.81 -13.85 -38.64
CA THR A 106 1.97 -14.72 -39.46
C THR A 106 2.88 -15.71 -40.18
N VAL A 107 2.91 -16.94 -39.69
CA VAL A 107 3.65 -18.06 -40.29
C VAL A 107 2.96 -18.50 -41.59
N LYS A 108 1.62 -18.42 -41.66
CA LYS A 108 0.78 -18.65 -42.86
C LYS A 108 -0.54 -17.86 -42.74
N PRO A 109 -1.28 -17.58 -43.84
CA PRO A 109 -2.54 -16.84 -43.74
C PRO A 109 -3.49 -17.42 -42.67
N GLY A 110 -3.78 -16.62 -41.64
CA GLY A 110 -4.62 -17.01 -40.51
C GLY A 110 -3.90 -17.61 -39.28
N ILE A 111 -2.58 -17.77 -39.31
CA ILE A 111 -1.73 -18.24 -38.20
C ILE A 111 -0.47 -17.39 -38.15
#